data_AF-A0A945W1B2-F1
#
_entry.id   AF-A0A945W1B2-F1
#
_cell.length_a   1.000
_cell.length_b   1.000
_cell.length_c   1.000
_cell.angle_alpha   90.00
_cell.angle_beta   90.00
_cell.angle_gamma   90.00
#
_symmetry.space_group_name_H-M   'P 1'
#
loop_
_entity.id
_entity.type
_entity.pdbx_description
1 polymer ?
#
loop_
_entity_poly.entity_id
_entity_poly.type
_entity_poly.pdbx_seq_one_letter_code
_entity_poly.pdbx_strand_id
1 'polypeptide(L)'
;GGQPTVDQIKQAVETGFKAVVNLRTNNELPDPAQELTWVEGTGMKYFHIPISVPEGLTPQKTKVFADVLSKPENYPLIIHCKSGERVGAMFALKAFHIDEMEIEEALLIGKMAGLSKLAPTVKKILESY
;
A
#
# COMPACT_ATOMS: atom_id res chain seq x y z
N GLY A 1 -5.84 4.00 -0.75
CA GLY A 1 -6.78 4.87 -0.02
C GLY A 1 -6.46 4.93 1.47
N GLY A 2 -7.32 5.59 2.25
CA GLY A 2 -7.31 5.53 3.71
C GLY A 2 -7.96 4.24 4.25
N GLN A 3 -8.05 4.12 5.58
CA GLN A 3 -8.58 2.92 6.24
C GLN A 3 -10.02 2.63 5.81
N PRO A 4 -10.31 1.47 5.19
CA PRO A 4 -11.68 1.08 4.87
C PRO A 4 -12.46 0.68 6.13
N THR A 5 -13.78 0.84 6.07
CA THR A 5 -14.71 0.32 7.08
C THR A 5 -15.07 -1.14 6.82
N VAL A 6 -15.66 -1.80 7.83
CA VAL A 6 -16.22 -3.16 7.70
C VAL A 6 -17.21 -3.28 6.56
N ASP A 7 -18.12 -2.30 6.43
CA ASP A 7 -19.14 -2.33 5.38
C ASP A 7 -18.54 -2.11 3.99
N GLN A 8 -17.49 -1.29 3.86
CA GLN A 8 -16.79 -1.12 2.58
C GLN A 8 -16.08 -2.40 2.13
N ILE A 9 -15.49 -3.16 3.06
CA ILE A 9 -14.90 -4.47 2.74
C ILE A 9 -15.98 -5.48 2.34
N LYS A 10 -17.12 -5.52 3.03
CA LYS A 10 -18.25 -6.38 2.64
C LYS A 10 -18.75 -6.06 1.22
N GLN A 11 -18.94 -4.78 0.92
CA GLN A 11 -19.34 -4.33 -0.42
C GLN A 11 -18.27 -4.66 -1.49
N ALA A 12 -16.99 -4.59 -1.14
CA ALA A 12 -15.91 -4.97 -2.05
C ALA A 12 -16.00 -6.46 -2.43
N VAL A 13 -16.32 -7.33 -1.48
CA VAL A 13 -16.51 -8.77 -1.72
C VAL A 13 -17.67 -9.02 -2.68
N GLU A 14 -18.80 -8.34 -2.47
CA GLU A 14 -19.98 -8.43 -3.34
C GLU A 14 -19.71 -7.96 -4.78
N THR A 15 -18.75 -7.03 -4.94
CA THR A 15 -18.31 -6.52 -6.25
C THR A 15 -17.11 -7.28 -6.84
N GLY A 16 -16.69 -8.36 -6.19
CA GLY A 16 -15.71 -9.30 -6.72
C GLY A 16 -14.25 -9.03 -6.37
N PHE A 17 -13.95 -8.11 -5.45
CA PHE A 17 -12.60 -7.91 -4.94
C PHE A 17 -12.04 -9.19 -4.32
N LYS A 18 -10.73 -9.39 -4.47
CA LYS A 18 -10.02 -10.63 -4.11
C LYS A 18 -9.01 -10.44 -2.99
N ALA A 19 -8.50 -9.23 -2.80
CA ALA A 19 -7.46 -8.98 -1.82
C ALA A 19 -7.49 -7.58 -1.19
N VAL A 20 -6.93 -7.48 0.01
CA VAL A 20 -6.66 -6.24 0.73
C VAL A 20 -5.18 -6.18 1.10
N VAL A 21 -4.54 -5.04 0.83
CA VAL A 21 -3.16 -4.73 1.22
C VAL A 21 -3.18 -3.61 2.25
N ASN A 22 -2.84 -3.94 3.49
CA ASN A 22 -2.73 -3.00 4.59
C ASN A 22 -1.27 -2.55 4.78
N LEU A 23 -1.03 -1.26 4.65
CA LEU A 23 0.31 -0.65 4.81
C LEU A 23 0.55 -0.05 6.21
N ARG A 24 -0.39 -0.22 7.15
CA ARG A 24 -0.29 0.29 8.52
C ARG A 24 0.70 -0.51 9.36
N THR A 25 1.33 0.14 10.33
CA THR A 25 2.20 -0.55 11.30
C THR A 25 1.36 -1.35 12.29
N ASN A 26 1.99 -2.28 12.99
CA ASN A 26 1.32 -3.21 13.91
C ASN A 26 0.57 -2.52 15.07
N ASN A 27 0.97 -1.28 15.42
CA ASN A 27 0.45 -0.56 16.58
C ASN A 27 -0.59 0.50 16.20
N GLU A 28 -1.18 0.44 15.00
CA GLU A 28 -2.20 1.38 14.55
C GLU A 28 -3.61 0.83 14.73
N LEU A 29 -4.59 1.70 15.04
CA LEU A 29 -6.00 1.34 15.12
C LEU A 29 -6.74 1.59 13.78
N PRO A 30 -7.70 0.73 13.40
CA PRO A 30 -8.03 -0.58 13.99
C PRO A 30 -6.86 -1.58 13.94
N ASP A 31 -6.72 -2.46 14.93
CA ASP A 31 -5.60 -3.42 14.97
C ASP A 31 -5.51 -4.23 13.65
N PRO A 32 -4.36 -4.26 12.96
CA PRO A 32 -4.17 -5.06 11.75
C PRO A 32 -4.49 -6.56 11.92
N ALA A 33 -4.34 -7.12 13.12
CA ALA A 33 -4.70 -8.51 13.40
C ALA A 33 -6.22 -8.71 13.46
N GLN A 34 -6.95 -7.70 13.96
CA GLN A 34 -8.40 -7.69 13.83
C GLN A 34 -8.78 -7.58 12.35
N GLU A 35 -8.17 -6.67 11.59
CA GLU A 35 -8.36 -6.53 10.14
C GLU A 35 -8.20 -7.81 9.34
N LEU A 36 -7.12 -8.54 9.59
CA LEU A 36 -6.91 -9.89 9.06
C LEU A 36 -8.14 -10.77 9.26
N THR A 37 -8.69 -10.81 10.48
CA THR A 37 -9.74 -11.75 10.86
C THR A 37 -11.04 -11.52 10.08
N TRP A 38 -11.50 -10.26 9.93
CA TRP A 38 -12.73 -10.00 9.16
C TRP A 38 -12.50 -10.01 7.65
N VAL A 39 -11.31 -9.64 7.15
CA VAL A 39 -11.01 -9.77 5.71
C VAL A 39 -10.97 -11.24 5.30
N GLU A 40 -10.24 -12.10 6.03
CA GLU A 40 -10.20 -13.53 5.71
C GLU A 40 -11.56 -14.21 5.90
N GLY A 41 -12.36 -13.75 6.89
CA GLY A 41 -13.75 -14.18 7.07
C GLY A 41 -14.66 -13.91 5.86
N THR A 42 -14.25 -13.04 4.94
CA THR A 42 -14.97 -12.78 3.67
C THR A 42 -14.47 -13.62 2.50
N GLY A 43 -13.41 -14.41 2.69
CA GLY A 43 -12.74 -15.18 1.62
C GLY A 43 -11.76 -14.38 0.77
N MET A 44 -11.54 -13.10 1.06
CA MET A 44 -10.48 -12.30 0.43
C MET A 44 -9.12 -12.59 1.07
N LYS A 45 -8.06 -12.45 0.28
CA LYS A 45 -6.68 -12.50 0.77
C LYS A 45 -6.36 -11.21 1.53
N TYR A 46 -5.57 -11.32 2.59
CA TYR A 46 -5.06 -10.16 3.31
C TYR A 46 -3.54 -10.15 3.30
N PHE A 47 -2.96 -9.04 2.86
CA PHE A 47 -1.52 -8.80 2.84
C PHE A 47 -1.19 -7.64 3.77
N HIS A 48 -0.46 -7.91 4.85
CA HIS A 48 0.01 -6.89 5.76
C HIS A 48 1.47 -6.56 5.50
N ILE A 49 1.74 -5.34 5.03
CA ILE A 49 3.09 -4.85 4.73
C ILE A 49 3.33 -3.61 5.60
N PRO A 50 3.79 -3.75 6.85
CA PRO A 50 3.85 -2.61 7.77
C PRO A 50 4.89 -1.57 7.33
N ILE A 51 4.44 -0.37 6.96
CA ILE A 51 5.30 0.74 6.55
C ILE A 51 5.35 1.80 7.66
N SER A 52 6.47 1.84 8.40
CA SER A 52 6.88 3.01 9.18
C SER A 52 7.48 4.06 8.25
N VAL A 53 7.38 5.33 8.63
CA VAL A 53 7.95 6.42 7.84
C VAL A 53 8.91 7.21 8.73
N PRO A 54 10.15 7.47 8.28
CA PRO A 54 10.73 7.09 6.99
C PRO A 54 11.26 5.64 6.88
N GLU A 55 11.55 4.97 8.00
CA GLU A 55 12.44 3.79 8.03
C GLU A 55 11.90 2.56 7.30
N GLY A 56 10.58 2.50 7.09
CA GLY A 56 9.90 1.40 6.40
C GLY A 56 9.75 1.60 4.90
N LEU A 57 10.18 2.73 4.34
CA LEU A 57 10.18 2.97 2.90
C LEU A 57 11.50 2.46 2.31
N THR A 58 11.60 1.14 2.14
CA THR A 58 12.85 0.46 1.71
C THR A 58 12.65 -0.36 0.43
N PRO A 59 13.71 -0.60 -0.37
CA PRO A 59 13.66 -1.45 -1.56
C PRO A 59 13.10 -2.85 -1.28
N GLN A 60 13.42 -3.43 -0.11
CA GLN A 60 12.94 -4.76 0.26
C GLN A 60 11.42 -4.79 0.43
N LYS A 61 10.84 -3.81 1.13
CA LYS A 61 9.38 -3.72 1.29
C LYS A 61 8.69 -3.32 -0.02
N THR A 62 9.36 -2.52 -0.85
CA THR A 62 8.92 -2.20 -2.21
C THR A 62 8.83 -3.46 -3.08
N LYS A 63 9.80 -4.36 -2.98
CA LYS A 63 9.76 -5.65 -3.69
C LYS A 63 8.57 -6.50 -3.24
N VAL A 64 8.35 -6.62 -1.93
CA VAL A 64 7.18 -7.35 -1.40
C VAL A 64 5.86 -6.74 -1.90
N PHE A 65 5.77 -5.42 -1.92
CA PHE A 65 4.61 -4.71 -2.46
C PHE A 65 4.41 -5.00 -3.95
N ALA A 66 5.48 -4.91 -4.75
CA ALA A 66 5.45 -5.20 -6.17
C ALA A 66 5.09 -6.67 -6.46
N ASP A 67 5.58 -7.61 -5.67
CA ASP A 67 5.27 -9.04 -5.79
C ASP A 67 3.77 -9.29 -5.58
N VAL A 68 3.12 -8.60 -4.63
CA VAL A 68 1.66 -8.69 -4.42
C VAL A 68 0.90 -8.13 -5.62
N LEU A 69 1.35 -7.01 -6.20
CA LEU A 69 0.74 -6.39 -7.38
C LEU A 69 1.00 -7.15 -8.69
N SER A 70 2.06 -7.96 -8.76
CA SER A 70 2.39 -8.73 -9.96
C SER A 70 1.44 -9.91 -10.22
N LYS A 71 0.65 -10.31 -9.22
CA LYS A 71 -0.18 -11.51 -9.21
C LYS A 71 -1.61 -11.21 -9.68
N PRO A 72 -2.01 -11.63 -10.89
CA PRO A 72 -3.34 -11.32 -11.43
C PRO A 72 -4.48 -11.86 -10.56
N GLU A 73 -4.25 -12.98 -9.87
CA GLU A 73 -5.24 -13.61 -8.98
C GLU A 73 -5.57 -12.78 -7.74
N ASN A 74 -4.84 -11.69 -7.48
CA ASN A 74 -5.15 -10.76 -6.41
C ASN A 74 -6.13 -9.67 -6.85
N TYR A 75 -6.40 -9.49 -8.15
CA TYR A 75 -7.23 -8.40 -8.66
C TYR A 75 -8.72 -8.78 -8.78
N PRO A 76 -9.64 -7.83 -8.56
CA PRO A 76 -9.41 -6.46 -8.05
C PRO A 76 -8.96 -6.46 -6.58
N LEU A 77 -8.03 -5.57 -6.19
CA LEU A 77 -7.56 -5.46 -4.80
C LEU A 77 -7.70 -4.04 -4.24
N ILE A 78 -7.79 -3.96 -2.92
CA ILE A 78 -7.75 -2.71 -2.14
C ILE A 78 -6.35 -2.53 -1.58
N ILE A 79 -5.80 -1.33 -1.69
CA ILE A 79 -4.55 -0.95 -1.01
C ILE A 79 -4.86 0.24 -0.11
N HIS A 80 -4.53 0.14 1.17
CA HIS A 80 -4.80 1.21 2.12
C HIS A 80 -3.68 1.40 3.15
N CYS A 81 -3.73 2.56 3.78
CA CYS A 81 -3.05 2.80 5.04
C CYS A 81 -3.98 3.55 5.98
N LYS A 82 -3.49 4.48 6.80
CA LYS A 82 -4.33 5.39 7.58
C LYS A 82 -5.04 6.43 6.71
N SER A 83 -4.28 7.22 5.95
CA SER A 83 -4.78 8.38 5.17
C SER A 83 -4.59 8.29 3.66
N GLY A 84 -3.94 7.23 3.17
CA GLY A 84 -3.55 7.08 1.76
C GLY A 84 -2.11 7.49 1.42
N GLU A 85 -1.43 8.28 2.27
CA GLU A 85 -0.10 8.80 1.90
C GLU A 85 0.96 7.70 1.72
N ARG A 86 0.94 6.65 2.55
CA ARG A 86 1.85 5.49 2.37
C ARG A 86 1.56 4.71 1.10
N VAL A 87 0.32 4.73 0.60
CA VAL A 87 -0.02 4.08 -0.67
C VAL A 87 0.71 4.80 -1.80
N GLY A 88 0.58 6.13 -1.87
CA GLY A 88 1.33 6.93 -2.82
C GLY A 88 2.84 6.81 -2.68
N ALA A 89 3.36 6.77 -1.45
CA ALA A 89 4.79 6.56 -1.22
C ALA A 89 5.27 5.20 -1.79
N MET A 90 4.56 4.11 -1.53
CA MET A 90 4.92 2.79 -2.05
C MET A 90 4.83 2.69 -3.58
N PHE A 91 3.87 3.39 -4.20
CA PHE A 91 3.81 3.48 -5.66
C PHE A 91 4.98 4.28 -6.25
N ALA A 92 5.42 5.36 -5.60
CA ALA A 92 6.63 6.07 -6.01
C ALA A 92 7.88 5.19 -5.87
N LEU A 93 8.04 4.49 -4.75
CA LEU A 93 9.18 3.59 -4.57
C LEU A 93 9.18 2.44 -5.57
N LYS A 94 8.01 1.85 -5.89
CA LYS A 94 7.90 0.82 -6.94
C LYS A 94 8.33 1.39 -8.29
N ALA A 95 7.81 2.55 -8.67
CA ALA A 95 8.15 3.19 -9.95
C ALA A 95 9.67 3.38 -10.10
N PHE A 96 10.34 3.83 -9.03
CA PHE A 96 11.79 4.01 -9.05
C PHE A 96 12.57 2.68 -9.00
N HIS A 97 12.31 1.82 -8.02
CA HIS A 97 13.13 0.62 -7.78
C HIS A 97 12.81 -0.58 -8.67
N ILE A 98 11.61 -0.66 -9.22
CA ILE A 98 11.11 -1.82 -9.97
C ILE A 98 10.86 -1.46 -11.42
N ASP A 99 10.28 -0.29 -11.68
CA ASP A 99 9.97 0.16 -13.04
C ASP A 99 11.09 1.03 -13.64
N GLU A 100 12.18 1.24 -12.89
CA GLU A 100 13.40 1.96 -13.31
C GLU A 100 13.13 3.39 -13.81
N MET A 101 12.09 4.04 -13.27
CA MET A 101 11.74 5.41 -13.62
C MET A 101 12.60 6.44 -12.87
N GLU A 102 12.76 7.61 -13.47
CA GLU A 102 13.44 8.75 -12.85
C GLU A 102 12.68 9.25 -11.61
N ILE A 103 13.40 9.88 -10.67
CA ILE A 103 12.85 10.32 -9.38
C ILE A 103 11.62 11.22 -9.56
N GLU A 104 11.66 12.17 -10.50
CA GLU A 104 10.56 13.07 -10.78
C GLU A 104 9.30 12.33 -11.26
N GLU A 105 9.46 11.32 -12.14
CA GLU A 105 8.35 10.52 -12.67
C GLU A 105 7.77 9.61 -11.58
N ALA A 106 8.63 8.97 -10.78
CA ALA A 106 8.23 8.17 -9.63
C ALA A 106 7.40 9.00 -8.63
N LEU A 107 7.80 10.24 -8.35
CA LEU A 107 7.05 11.14 -7.49
C LEU A 107 5.71 11.56 -8.10
N LEU A 108 5.61 11.72 -9.42
CA LEU A 108 4.33 11.97 -10.09
C LEU A 108 3.37 10.80 -9.94
N ILE A 109 3.84 9.57 -10.15
CA ILE A 109 3.05 8.34 -9.93
C ILE A 109 2.59 8.26 -8.48
N GLY A 110 3.48 8.52 -7.53
CA GLY A 110 3.10 8.57 -6.12
C GLY A 110 2.00 9.58 -5.84
N LYS A 111 2.10 10.80 -6.41
CA LYS A 111 1.09 11.85 -6.25
C LYS A 111 -0.26 11.44 -6.81
N MET A 112 -0.29 10.83 -8.00
CA MET A 112 -1.51 10.28 -8.60
C MET A 112 -2.14 9.20 -7.71
N ALA A 113 -1.32 8.46 -6.96
CA ALA A 113 -1.76 7.45 -5.99
C ALA A 113 -2.02 7.99 -4.56
N GLY A 114 -1.97 9.31 -4.35
CA GLY A 114 -2.31 9.95 -3.08
C GLY A 114 -1.14 10.42 -2.20
N LEU A 115 0.09 10.43 -2.74
CA LEU A 115 1.24 11.04 -2.07
C LEU A 115 1.09 12.56 -2.02
N SER A 116 1.19 13.14 -0.83
CA SER A 116 1.14 14.60 -0.66
C SER A 116 2.20 15.08 0.33
N LYS A 117 1.90 15.07 1.64
CA LYS A 117 2.80 15.61 2.67
C LYS A 117 4.09 14.81 2.80
N LEU A 118 4.05 13.51 2.53
CA LEU A 118 5.24 12.66 2.49
C LEU A 118 6.12 12.86 1.25
N ALA A 119 5.71 13.61 0.23
CA ALA A 119 6.49 13.74 -1.01
C ALA A 119 7.94 14.22 -0.81
N PRO A 120 8.24 15.22 0.06
CA PRO A 120 9.62 15.62 0.32
C PRO A 120 10.45 14.52 1.01
N THR A 121 9.83 13.75 1.90
CA THR A 121 10.48 12.61 2.57
C THR A 121 10.78 11.50 1.57
N VAL A 122 9.82 11.16 0.70
CA VAL A 122 10.01 10.17 -0.36
C VAL A 122 11.12 10.61 -1.32
N LYS A 123 11.13 11.88 -1.76
CA LYS A 123 12.19 12.40 -2.63
C LYS A 123 13.59 12.18 -2.04
N LYS A 124 13.79 12.56 -0.77
CA LYS A 124 15.06 12.37 -0.06
C LYS A 124 15.48 10.90 0.04
N ILE A 125 14.52 9.97 0.17
CA ILE A 125 14.80 8.53 0.20
C ILE A 125 15.25 8.07 -1.18
N LEU A 126 14.55 8.46 -2.25
CA LEU A 126 14.93 8.07 -3.61
C LEU A 126 16.31 8.60 -4.00
N GLU A 127 16.64 9.84 -3.62
CA GLU A 127 17.96 10.47 -3.83
C GLU A 127 19.11 9.79 -3.07
N SER A 128 18.81 8.87 -2.13
CA SER A 128 19.83 8.14 -1.37
C SER A 128 20.25 6.82 -2.00
N TYR A 129 19.66 6.46 -3.15
CA TYR A 129 19.97 5.28 -3.95
C TYR A 129 20.65 5.68 -5.26
#